data_AF-A0A2W6CTN6-F1
#
_entry.id   AF-A0A2W6CTN6-F1
#
_cell.length_a   1.000
_cell.length_b   1.000
_cell.length_c   1.000
_cell.angle_alpha   90.00
_cell.angle_beta   90.00
_cell.angle_gamma   90.00
#
_symmetry.space_group_name_H-M   'P 1'
#
loop_
_entity.id
_entity.type
_entity.pdbx_description
1 polymer ?
#
loop_
_entity_poly.entity_id
_entity_poly.type
_entity_poly.pdbx_seq_one_letter_code
_entity_poly.pdbx_strand_id
1 'polypeptide(L)'
;MNGYDKNREEAERCCSAGRCCGRTPSRRQIQYIHAVLRNALGNAEREELITRNVAKLVQIPTPRYKVGKGLPVSDVKRLLSAAKGTRFYPMYVLAATLGLRRGELLGLRWSDVDFAKNTLEVA
;
A
#
# COMPACT_ATOMS: atom_id res chain seq x y z
N MET A 1 8.11 -10.05 -23.51
CA MET A 1 6.69 -9.73 -23.76
C MET A 1 6.18 -10.74 -24.77
N ASN A 2 5.16 -11.52 -24.39
CA ASN A 2 4.70 -12.70 -25.14
C ASN A 2 3.67 -12.31 -26.20
N GLY A 3 3.85 -12.86 -27.41
CA GLY A 3 2.83 -13.14 -28.44
C GLY A 3 1.94 -11.98 -28.90
N TYR A 4 0.90 -11.66 -28.13
CA TYR A 4 -0.17 -10.76 -28.54
C TYR A 4 0.18 -9.27 -28.39
N ASP A 5 1.03 -8.91 -27.41
CA ASP A 5 1.44 -7.52 -27.22
C ASP A 5 2.43 -7.02 -28.29
N LYS A 6 3.09 -7.93 -29.03
CA LYS A 6 4.05 -7.56 -30.08
C LYS A 6 3.41 -6.95 -31.31
N ASN A 7 2.12 -7.24 -31.54
CA ASN A 7 1.36 -6.75 -32.70
C ASN A 7 0.49 -5.54 -32.37
N ARG A 8 0.65 -4.96 -31.17
CA ARG A 8 -0.12 -3.82 -30.71
C ARG A 8 0.53 -2.56 -31.27
N GLU A 9 -0.15 -1.84 -32.16
CA GLU A 9 0.35 -0.57 -32.68
C GLU A 9 0.71 0.37 -31.50
N GLU A 10 1.89 0.99 -31.52
CA GLU A 10 2.41 1.86 -30.45
C GLU A 10 1.47 3.03 -30.09
N ALA A 11 0.45 3.28 -30.92
CA ALA A 11 -0.52 4.37 -30.84
C ALA A 11 -1.79 4.03 -30.03
N GLU A 12 -1.76 3.07 -29.10
CA GLU A 12 -2.93 2.85 -28.23
C GLU A 12 -3.17 4.03 -27.29
N ARG A 13 -4.21 4.77 -27.65
CA ARG A 13 -4.73 5.94 -26.94
C ARG A 13 -5.22 5.51 -25.56
N CYS A 14 -4.87 6.30 -24.55
CA CYS A 14 -5.40 6.16 -23.19
C CYS A 14 -6.94 6.06 -23.20
N CYS A 15 -7.48 5.03 -22.55
CA CYS A 15 -8.85 4.52 -22.70
C CYS A 15 -10.02 5.47 -22.36
N SER A 16 -9.81 6.77 -22.16
CA SER A 16 -10.92 7.69 -21.84
C SER A 16 -10.86 9.09 -22.44
N ALA A 17 -9.75 9.55 -23.03
CA ALA A 17 -9.60 10.97 -23.39
C ALA A 17 -9.11 11.27 -24.82
N GLY A 18 -8.93 10.25 -25.67
CA GLY A 18 -8.49 10.44 -27.07
C GLY A 18 -7.06 11.00 -27.25
N ARG A 19 -6.36 11.31 -26.15
CA ARG A 19 -4.93 11.70 -26.10
C ARG A 19 -4.19 10.83 -25.08
N CYS A 20 -2.98 10.37 -25.41
CA CYS A 20 -2.17 9.58 -24.49
C CYS A 20 -1.52 10.48 -23.43
N CYS A 21 -1.72 10.17 -22.15
CA CYS A 21 -1.09 10.89 -21.04
C CYS A 21 0.36 10.43 -20.75
N GLY A 22 0.88 9.47 -21.50
CA GLY A 22 2.23 8.91 -21.33
C GLY A 22 2.46 8.13 -20.03
N ARG A 23 1.43 7.96 -19.19
CA ARG A 23 1.55 7.28 -17.90
C ARG A 23 1.36 5.78 -18.08
N THR A 24 2.34 5.01 -17.65
CA THR A 24 2.23 3.56 -17.50
C THR A 24 2.04 3.21 -16.03
N PRO A 25 1.26 2.17 -15.70
CA PRO A 25 1.10 1.73 -14.32
C PRO A 25 2.45 1.26 -13.76
N SER A 26 2.74 1.65 -12.53
CA SER A 26 3.93 1.15 -11.82
C SER A 26 3.85 -0.37 -11.64
N ARG A 27 5.00 -1.02 -11.45
CA ARG A 27 5.07 -2.48 -11.22
C ARG A 27 4.17 -2.95 -10.08
N ARG A 28 4.06 -2.17 -9.01
CA ARG A 28 3.17 -2.44 -7.87
C ARG A 28 1.70 -2.37 -8.28
N GLN A 29 1.32 -1.39 -9.10
CA GLN A 29 -0.05 -1.28 -9.61
C GLN A 29 -0.39 -2.49 -10.49
N ILE A 30 0.51 -2.90 -11.38
CA ILE A 30 0.32 -4.09 -12.23
C ILE A 30 0.08 -5.35 -11.38
N GLN A 31 0.88 -5.54 -10.33
CA GLN A 31 0.71 -6.67 -9.40
C GLN A 31 -0.62 -6.63 -8.67
N TYR A 32 -1.03 -5.45 -8.20
CA TYR A 32 -2.31 -5.29 -7.53
C TYR A 32 -3.48 -5.59 -8.45
N ILE A 33 -3.46 -5.04 -9.68
CA ILE A 33 -4.48 -5.29 -10.70
C ILE A 33 -4.57 -6.80 -10.99
N HIS A 34 -3.44 -7.47 -11.18
CA HIS A 34 -3.43 -8.91 -11.43
C HIS A 34 -3.91 -9.73 -10.24
N ALA A 35 -3.53 -9.37 -9.01
CA ALA A 35 -4.01 -10.05 -7.81
C ALA A 35 -5.54 -9.93 -7.69
N VAL A 36 -6.10 -8.74 -7.95
CA VAL A 36 -7.56 -8.52 -7.96
C VAL A 36 -8.22 -9.37 -9.04
N LEU A 37 -7.73 -9.32 -10.28
CA LEU A 37 -8.28 -10.10 -11.39
C LEU A 37 -8.19 -11.61 -11.14
N ARG A 38 -7.06 -12.09 -10.61
CA ARG A 38 -6.85 -13.50 -10.27
C ARG A 38 -7.83 -13.96 -9.20
N ASN A 39 -8.10 -13.15 -8.18
CA ASN A 39 -9.08 -13.48 -7.15
C ASN A 39 -10.52 -13.43 -7.69
N ALA A 40 -10.89 -12.39 -8.43
CA ALA A 40 -12.23 -12.25 -9.00
C ALA A 40 -12.57 -13.40 -9.96
N LEU A 41 -11.68 -13.70 -10.91
CA LEU A 41 -11.85 -14.85 -11.81
C LEU A 41 -11.77 -16.18 -11.07
N GLY A 42 -11.03 -16.26 -9.95
CA GLY A 42 -11.02 -17.44 -9.09
C GLY A 42 -12.35 -17.67 -8.38
N ASN A 43 -13.03 -16.59 -8.00
CA ASN A 43 -14.39 -16.67 -7.45
C ASN A 43 -15.39 -17.10 -8.54
N ALA A 44 -15.35 -16.47 -9.71
CA ALA A 44 -16.22 -16.83 -10.84
C ALA A 44 -16.02 -18.28 -11.31
N GLU A 45 -14.78 -18.79 -11.30
CA GLU A 45 -14.48 -20.20 -11.59
C GLU A 45 -15.07 -21.14 -10.53
N ARG A 46 -15.03 -20.76 -9.25
CA ARG A 46 -15.63 -21.55 -8.15
C ARG A 46 -17.16 -21.56 -8.18
N GLU A 47 -17.76 -20.46 -8.60
CA GLU A 47 -19.20 -20.33 -8.82
C GLU A 47 -19.65 -20.88 -10.19
N GLU A 48 -18.75 -21.53 -10.93
CA GLU A 48 -19.01 -22.14 -12.24
C GLU A 48 -19.52 -21.16 -13.32
N LEU A 49 -19.35 -19.85 -13.11
CA LEU A 49 -19.70 -18.81 -14.09
C LEU A 49 -18.73 -18.81 -15.29
N ILE A 50 -17.50 -19.27 -15.07
CA ILE A 50 -16.48 -19.45 -16.10
C ILE A 50 -15.81 -20.81 -15.94
N THR A 51 -15.35 -21.38 -17.05
CA THR A 51 -14.71 -22.71 -17.04
C THR A 51 -13.25 -22.69 -16.60
N ARG A 52 -12.57 -21.54 -16.69
CA ARG A 52 -11.17 -21.42 -16.26
C ARG A 52 -10.76 -19.99 -15.91
N ASN A 53 -9.90 -19.85 -14.91
CA ASN A 53 -9.28 -18.57 -14.56
C ASN A 53 -8.03 -18.29 -15.42
N VAL A 54 -8.18 -17.48 -16.48
CA VAL A 54 -7.08 -17.11 -17.39
C VAL A 54 -5.97 -16.27 -16.73
N ALA A 55 -6.26 -15.53 -15.66
CA ALA A 55 -5.25 -14.76 -14.95
C ALA A 55 -4.21 -15.66 -14.25
N LYS A 56 -4.52 -16.96 -14.05
CA LYS A 56 -3.55 -17.94 -13.54
C LYS A 56 -2.38 -18.19 -14.50
N LEU A 57 -2.59 -18.02 -15.80
CA LEU A 57 -1.60 -18.29 -16.86
C LEU A 57 -0.59 -17.16 -17.01
N VAL A 58 -0.89 -15.97 -16.48
CA VAL A 58 -0.02 -14.80 -16.58
C VAL A 58 1.01 -14.82 -15.46
N GLN A 59 2.29 -14.84 -15.82
CA GLN A 59 3.40 -14.69 -14.87
C GLN A 59 3.76 -13.21 -14.70
N ILE A 60 3.82 -12.76 -13.46
CA ILE A 60 4.24 -11.40 -13.11
C ILE A 60 5.56 -11.45 -12.38
N PRO A 61 6.53 -10.60 -12.75
CA PRO A 61 7.79 -10.54 -12.04
C PRO A 61 7.58 -10.16 -10.57
N THR A 62 8.16 -10.96 -9.67
CA THR A 62 8.18 -10.69 -8.24
C THR A 62 8.93 -9.39 -7.98
N PRO A 63 8.33 -8.42 -7.27
CA PRO A 63 9.00 -7.16 -6.98
C PRO A 63 10.07 -7.40 -5.92
N ARG A 64 11.29 -6.91 -6.14
CA ARG A 64 12.27 -6.77 -5.07
C ARG A 64 11.97 -5.48 -4.33
N TYR A 65 11.35 -5.59 -3.16
CA TYR A 65 11.17 -4.43 -2.30
C TYR A 65 12.49 -4.16 -1.56
N LYS A 66 12.94 -2.91 -1.60
CA LYS A 66 13.89 -2.44 -0.60
C LYS A 66 13.12 -2.40 0.71
N VAL A 67 13.54 -3.18 1.70
CA VAL A 67 13.03 -3.05 3.06
C VAL A 67 13.34 -1.62 3.50
N GLY A 68 12.29 -0.87 3.87
CA GLY A 68 12.48 0.47 4.40
C GLY A 68 13.35 0.38 5.64
N LYS A 69 14.52 1.01 5.61
CA LYS A 69 15.34 1.15 6.82
C LYS A 69 14.60 2.11 7.75
N GLY A 70 14.31 1.66 8.97
CA GLY A 70 13.79 2.55 10.01
C GLY A 70 14.77 3.70 10.29
N LEU A 71 14.28 4.78 10.90
CA LEU A 71 15.16 5.87 11.31
C LEU A 71 16.13 5.38 12.39
N PRO A 72 17.43 5.73 12.31
CA PRO A 72 18.34 5.48 13.41
C PRO A 72 17.96 6.32 14.63
N VAL A 73 18.37 5.87 15.81
CA VAL A 73 18.04 6.53 17.09
C VAL A 73 18.45 8.01 17.11
N SER A 74 19.57 8.36 16.47
CA SER A 74 20.02 9.75 16.34
C SER A 74 19.01 10.63 15.61
N ASP A 75 18.40 10.10 14.55
CA ASP A 75 17.47 10.84 13.70
C ASP A 75 16.10 10.93 14.35
N VAL A 76 15.68 9.88 15.08
CA VAL A 76 14.48 9.95 15.94
C VAL A 76 14.65 11.03 17.00
N LYS A 77 15.80 11.11 17.67
CA LYS A 77 16.08 12.18 18.64
C LYS A 77 16.01 13.56 17.99
N ARG A 78 16.59 13.73 16.80
CA ARG A 78 16.50 14.99 16.03
C ARG A 78 15.06 15.35 15.66
N LEU A 79 14.29 14.37 15.19
CA LEU A 79 12.87 14.54 14.86
C LEU A 79 12.07 15.01 16.09
N LEU A 80 12.23 14.33 17.23
CA LEU A 80 11.51 14.67 18.46
C LEU A 80 11.92 16.05 18.99
N SER A 81 13.21 16.40 18.92
CA SER A 81 13.68 17.73 19.30
C SER A 81 13.09 18.83 18.41
N ALA A 82 13.03 18.60 17.09
CA ALA A 82 12.44 19.56 16.15
C ALA A 82 10.91 19.68 16.29
N ALA A 83 10.23 18.59 16.66
CA ALA A 83 8.79 18.60 16.88
C ALA A 83 8.39 19.20 18.24
N LYS A 84 9.35 19.41 19.16
CA LYS A 84 9.08 19.91 20.51
C LYS A 84 8.39 21.29 20.44
N GLY A 85 7.27 21.42 21.15
CA GLY A 85 6.44 22.64 21.12
C GLY A 85 5.37 22.65 20.02
N THR A 86 5.38 21.69 19.09
CA THR A 86 4.28 21.51 18.14
C THR A 86 3.16 20.65 18.74
N ARG A 87 1.93 20.85 18.27
CA ARG A 87 0.78 20.00 18.63
C ARG A 87 1.01 18.51 18.34
N PHE A 88 1.85 18.18 17.35
CA PHE A 88 2.11 16.80 16.93
C PHE A 88 3.22 16.11 17.72
N TYR A 89 3.88 16.80 18.66
CA TYR A 89 4.94 16.20 19.47
C TYR A 89 4.51 14.88 20.15
N PRO A 90 3.36 14.80 20.85
CA PRO A 90 2.95 13.55 21.49
C PRO A 90 2.71 12.43 20.47
N MET A 91 2.18 12.75 19.28
CA MET A 91 1.96 11.78 18.21
C MET A 91 3.28 11.17 17.72
N TYR A 92 4.32 11.99 17.54
CA TYR A 92 5.64 11.48 17.13
C TYR A 92 6.31 10.65 18.23
N VAL A 93 6.13 11.03 19.49
CA VAL A 93 6.62 10.23 20.63
C VAL A 93 5.97 8.84 20.60
N LEU A 94 4.64 8.77 20.54
CA LEU A 94 3.90 7.50 20.51
C LEU A 94 4.27 6.65 19.29
N ALA A 95 4.40 7.26 18.10
CA ALA A 95 4.84 6.56 16.90
C ALA A 95 6.23 5.94 17.05
N ALA A 96 7.16 6.67 17.67
CA ALA A 96 8.55 6.24 17.83
C ALA A 96 8.73 5.20 18.95
N THR A 97 7.90 5.24 20.01
CA THR A 97 8.07 4.37 21.19
C THR A 97 7.17 3.15 21.18
N LEU A 98 5.93 3.27 20.69
CA LEU A 98 4.94 2.18 20.71
C LEU A 98 4.77 1.50 19.34
N GLY A 99 5.30 2.10 18.27
CA GLY A 99 5.23 1.52 16.92
C GLY A 99 3.82 1.52 16.32
N LEU A 100 2.92 2.37 16.82
CA LEU A 100 1.55 2.48 16.36
C LEU A 100 1.48 2.86 14.87
N ARG A 101 0.55 2.25 14.14
CA ARG A 101 0.27 2.62 12.76
C ARG A 101 -0.34 4.01 12.72
N ARG A 102 -0.15 4.70 11.59
CA ARG A 102 -0.73 6.04 11.36
C ARG A 102 -2.25 6.07 11.60
N GLY A 103 -2.97 5.01 11.26
CA GLY A 103 -4.41 4.90 11.50
C GLY A 103 -4.76 4.85 12.99
N GLU A 104 -4.03 4.04 13.75
CA GLU A 104 -4.18 3.89 15.21
C GLU A 104 -3.89 5.22 15.92
N LEU A 105 -2.81 5.91 15.54
CA LEU A 105 -2.45 7.24 16.10
C LEU A 105 -3.49 8.32 15.83
N LEU A 106 -4.05 8.34 14.62
CA LEU A 106 -5.07 9.33 14.24
C LEU A 106 -6.44 9.01 14.82
N GLY A 107 -6.70 7.74 15.15
CA GLY A 107 -7.96 7.28 15.74
C GLY A 107 -8.01 7.33 17.26
N LEU A 108 -6.87 7.57 17.92
CA LEU A 108 -6.74 7.52 19.38
C LEU A 108 -7.63 8.57 20.07
N ARG A 109 -8.42 8.12 21.04
CA ARG A 109 -9.32 8.95 21.86
C ARG A 109 -8.83 9.02 23.29
N TRP A 110 -9.29 10.03 24.02
CA TRP A 110 -9.02 10.15 25.45
C TRP A 110 -9.57 8.99 26.27
N SER A 111 -10.65 8.33 25.81
CA SER A 111 -11.20 7.12 26.42
C SER A 111 -10.26 5.92 26.36
N ASP A 112 -9.31 5.93 25.44
CA ASP A 112 -8.43 4.79 25.15
C ASP A 112 -7.13 4.87 25.97
N VAL A 113 -6.98 5.91 26.80
CA VAL A 113 -5.80 6.16 27.63
C VAL A 113 -6.18 6.01 29.10
N ASP A 114 -5.65 4.96 29.74
CA ASP A 114 -5.80 4.74 31.18
C ASP A 114 -4.49 5.15 31.89
N PHE A 115 -4.49 6.36 32.44
CA PHE A 115 -3.35 6.91 33.19
C PHE A 115 -3.12 6.19 34.53
N ALA A 116 -4.14 5.53 35.11
CA ALA A 116 -3.98 4.81 36.36
C ALA A 116 -3.23 3.49 36.14
N LYS A 117 -3.49 2.83 35.01
CA LYS A 117 -2.83 1.58 34.61
C LYS A 117 -1.61 1.79 33.72
N ASN A 118 -1.35 3.02 33.28
CA ASN A 118 -0.34 3.35 32.26
C ASN A 118 -0.51 2.54 30.97
N THR A 119 -1.76 2.30 30.58
CA THR A 119 -2.10 1.52 29.39
C THR A 119 -2.78 2.40 28.34
N LEU A 120 -2.58 2.01 27.08
CA LEU A 120 -3.20 2.63 25.93
C LEU A 120 -3.79 1.52 25.06
N GLU A 121 -5.08 1.64 24.76
CA GLU A 121 -5.81 0.69 23.91
C GLU A 121 -5.93 1.26 22.49
N VAL A 122 -5.79 0.40 21.48
CA VAL A 122 -5.97 0.77 20.07
C VAL A 122 -6.90 -0.23 19.40
N ALA A 123 -7.76 0.28 18.51
CA ALA A 123 -8.71 -0.52 17.73
C ALA A 123 -8.09 -1.13 16.46
#